data_AF-A0A212RSW8-F1
#
_entry.id   AF-A0A212RSW8-F1
#
_cell.length_a   1.000
_cell.length_b   1.000
_cell.length_c   1.000
_cell.angle_alpha   90.00
_cell.angle_beta   90.00
_cell.angle_gamma   90.00
#
_symmetry.space_group_name_H-M   'P 1'
#
loop_
_entity.id
_entity.type
_entity.pdbx_description
1 polymer ?
#
loop_
_entity_poly.entity_id
_entity_poly.type
_entity_poly.pdbx_seq_one_letter_code
_entity_poly.pdbx_strand_id
1 'polypeptide(L)'
;MSILDTLLAEARNGAANLSDLVRGRGLRLGVTGLSRAGKTVFITALARHLTLLGRNDKNALPAFRVAEEGRIIAGRLEPQPDDNVPRFAYEDHLAALSGPGRHWPQSTRQISQLRLRLDFERREGLMPGGSSMTIDIVDYPGEWLLDLPLLQKSYLEWSRETFEASAGAARASLAADWRGFAATLEPGAPEDEGAARRAAEKFTAYLRASRTDSYALSTLPPGRFLMPGDLEGSPALTFAPLPLPEAYYIEPGSLAAMMERRYEAYKTYVVKPFFQNHFARLDRQIVLVDALAALNSGAEAVRDLQRGLNDVLAAFRSGNNNWFNTLFRPRIDKILIAATKADHLHHLSHDRLEAILRQLSARSIARAEGFGAEVDVIALAAVRATREAQIKYGRDTLDAIVGTPLKGEALDGHRFDGETEAAIFPGQLPEDPRQAFRGDTLAIPEHQADVRFLRFRPPQTPNGAPPAQIRLDRACQFLFGDWMS
;
A
#
# COMPACT_ATOMS: atom_id res chain seq x y z
N MET A 1 -32.05 -6.65 -1.32
CA MET A 1 -31.60 -6.39 0.07
C MET A 1 -32.79 -5.88 0.85
N SER A 2 -33.12 -6.51 1.97
CA SER A 2 -34.27 -6.12 2.79
C SER A 2 -33.97 -4.81 3.51
N ILE A 3 -34.97 -3.93 3.65
CA ILE A 3 -34.90 -2.71 4.47
C ILE A 3 -34.44 -3.04 5.91
N LEU A 4 -34.73 -4.26 6.38
CA LEU A 4 -34.31 -4.77 7.68
C LEU A 4 -32.79 -4.97 7.80
N ASP A 5 -32.10 -5.36 6.72
CA ASP A 5 -30.63 -5.54 6.73
C ASP A 5 -29.91 -4.19 6.85
N THR A 6 -30.45 -3.17 6.16
CA THR A 6 -29.94 -1.80 6.23
C THR A 6 -30.17 -1.20 7.62
N LEU A 7 -31.35 -1.41 8.21
CA LEU A 7 -31.67 -0.94 9.56
C LEU A 7 -30.85 -1.65 10.65
N LEU A 8 -30.58 -2.95 10.50
CA LEU A 8 -29.71 -3.71 11.40
C LEU A 8 -28.25 -3.27 11.30
N ALA A 9 -27.77 -2.97 10.09
CA ALA A 9 -26.45 -2.38 9.88
C ALA A 9 -26.37 -0.97 10.50
N GLU A 10 -27.40 -0.14 10.35
CA GLU A 10 -27.49 1.19 10.96
C GLU A 10 -27.53 1.14 12.49
N ALA A 11 -28.28 0.21 13.08
CA ALA A 11 -28.35 0.03 14.53
C ALA A 11 -26.99 -0.43 15.12
N ARG A 12 -26.29 -1.35 14.43
CA ARG A 12 -24.93 -1.76 14.81
C ARG A 12 -23.93 -0.62 14.68
N ASN A 13 -24.03 0.20 13.64
CA ASN A 13 -23.17 1.37 13.43
C ASN A 13 -23.43 2.47 14.47
N GLY A 14 -24.68 2.69 14.86
CA GLY A 14 -25.04 3.64 15.93
C GLY A 14 -24.53 3.19 17.30
N ALA A 15 -24.62 1.90 17.61
CA ALA A 15 -24.10 1.32 18.85
C ALA A 15 -22.55 1.35 18.91
N ALA A 16 -21.87 1.11 17.78
CA ALA A 16 -20.41 1.24 17.68
C ALA A 16 -19.97 2.69 17.97
N ASN A 17 -20.63 3.68 17.36
CA ASN A 17 -20.35 5.10 17.58
C ASN A 17 -20.60 5.55 19.04
N LEU A 18 -21.64 5.05 19.71
CA LEU A 18 -21.87 5.31 21.13
C LEU A 18 -20.83 4.61 22.02
N SER A 19 -20.38 3.42 21.65
CA SER A 19 -19.33 2.70 22.38
C SER A 19 -17.96 3.37 22.24
N ASP A 20 -17.66 3.97 21.09
CA ASP A 20 -16.44 4.76 20.87
C ASP A 20 -16.47 6.06 21.69
N LEU A 21 -17.65 6.67 21.86
CA LEU A 21 -17.83 7.84 22.73
C LEU A 21 -17.49 7.54 24.21
N VAL A 22 -17.68 6.28 24.65
CA VAL A 22 -17.38 5.81 26.01
C VAL A 22 -15.96 5.23 26.13
N ARG A 23 -15.32 4.81 25.02
CA ARG A 23 -14.02 4.10 25.00
C ARG A 23 -12.81 4.98 24.61
N GLY A 24 -13.03 6.18 24.08
CA GLY A 24 -11.99 7.13 23.66
C GLY A 24 -12.08 7.43 22.16
N ARG A 25 -11.49 8.54 21.71
CA ARG A 25 -11.52 8.93 20.28
C ARG A 25 -10.82 7.85 19.45
N GLY A 26 -11.52 7.25 18.49
CA GLY A 26 -10.98 6.24 17.59
C GLY A 26 -10.53 6.84 16.26
N LEU A 27 -9.27 6.60 15.90
CA LEU A 27 -8.67 6.97 14.62
C LEU A 27 -8.51 5.71 13.77
N ARG A 28 -9.00 5.74 12.52
CA ARG A 28 -8.78 4.65 11.55
C ARG A 28 -7.67 5.03 10.57
N LEU A 29 -6.56 4.31 10.64
CA LEU A 29 -5.39 4.47 9.77
C LEU A 29 -5.40 3.40 8.68
N GLY A 30 -5.57 3.82 7.43
CA GLY A 30 -5.38 2.95 6.27
C GLY A 30 -3.89 2.79 5.98
N VAL A 31 -3.43 1.55 5.84
CA VAL A 31 -2.07 1.22 5.40
C VAL A 31 -2.17 0.50 4.07
N THR A 32 -1.64 1.14 3.04
CA THR A 32 -1.52 0.53 1.73
C THR A 32 -0.14 0.76 1.16
N GLY A 33 0.14 0.17 0.00
CA GLY A 33 1.45 0.25 -0.63
C GLY A 33 1.52 -0.64 -1.85
N LEU A 34 2.36 -0.22 -2.78
CA LEU A 34 2.67 -0.98 -3.99
C LEU A 34 3.47 -2.24 -3.62
N SER A 35 3.42 -3.27 -4.46
CA SER A 35 3.97 -4.60 -4.16
C SER A 35 5.38 -4.54 -3.53
N ARG A 36 5.58 -5.31 -2.44
CA ARG A 36 6.83 -5.36 -1.63
C ARG A 36 7.26 -4.06 -0.93
N ALA A 37 6.38 -3.06 -0.82
CA ALA A 37 6.65 -1.82 -0.08
C ALA A 37 6.91 -2.00 1.43
N GLY A 38 6.63 -3.17 2.01
CA GLY A 38 6.91 -3.45 3.43
C GLY A 38 5.78 -3.11 4.39
N LYS A 39 4.51 -3.16 3.94
CA LYS A 39 3.32 -2.92 4.79
C LYS A 39 3.34 -3.70 6.11
N THR A 40 3.52 -5.02 6.01
CA THR A 40 3.57 -5.91 7.16
C THR A 40 4.67 -5.52 8.15
N VAL A 41 5.87 -5.21 7.65
CA VAL A 41 7.00 -4.76 8.48
C VAL A 41 6.70 -3.42 9.16
N PHE A 42 6.11 -2.48 8.43
CA PHE A 42 5.73 -1.17 8.96
C PHE A 42 4.72 -1.30 10.11
N ILE A 43 3.63 -2.06 9.91
CA ILE A 43 2.58 -2.24 10.92
C ILE A 43 3.14 -2.94 12.16
N THR A 44 3.91 -4.01 11.98
CA THR A 44 4.53 -4.74 13.10
C THR A 44 5.47 -3.83 13.89
N ALA A 45 6.32 -3.06 13.23
CA ALA A 45 7.24 -2.14 13.91
C ALA A 45 6.51 -1.00 14.62
N LEU A 46 5.53 -0.38 13.94
CA LEU A 46 4.69 0.68 14.51
C LEU A 46 3.99 0.19 15.78
N ALA A 47 3.33 -0.96 15.72
CA ALA A 47 2.69 -1.56 16.88
C ALA A 47 3.70 -1.86 17.99
N ARG A 48 4.87 -2.43 17.66
CA ARG A 48 5.91 -2.73 18.63
C ARG A 48 6.41 -1.47 19.35
N HIS A 49 6.78 -0.43 18.61
CA HIS A 49 7.21 0.84 19.20
C HIS A 49 6.13 1.45 20.08
N LEU A 50 4.89 1.55 19.60
CA LEU A 50 3.79 2.15 20.35
C LEU A 50 3.45 1.37 21.64
N THR A 51 3.47 0.03 21.60
CA THR A 51 3.20 -0.80 22.80
C THR A 51 4.29 -0.75 23.87
N LEU A 52 5.49 -0.28 23.52
CA LEU A 52 6.61 -0.15 24.44
C LEU A 52 6.77 1.27 25.01
N LEU A 53 6.03 2.25 24.50
CA LEU A 53 6.00 3.60 25.08
C LEU A 53 5.46 3.57 26.52
N GLY A 54 6.01 4.44 27.36
CA GLY A 54 5.67 4.53 28.80
C GLY A 54 6.21 3.38 29.66
N ARG A 55 6.84 2.36 29.06
CA ARG A 55 7.38 1.18 29.78
C ARG A 55 8.88 1.01 29.66
N ASN A 56 9.50 1.60 28.64
CA ASN A 56 10.91 1.38 28.32
C ASN A 56 11.57 2.71 27.93
N ASP A 57 12.42 3.23 28.81
CA ASP A 57 13.16 4.48 28.61
C ASP A 57 14.07 4.46 27.37
N LYS A 58 14.40 3.27 26.84
CA LYS A 58 15.23 3.11 25.64
C LYS A 58 14.45 3.20 24.32
N ASN A 59 13.12 3.27 24.37
CA ASN A 59 12.28 3.41 23.18
C ASN A 59 11.95 4.89 22.92
N ALA A 60 12.93 5.64 22.43
CA ALA A 60 12.74 7.06 22.13
C ALA A 60 12.06 7.27 20.76
N LEU A 61 10.97 8.02 20.75
CA LEU A 61 10.32 8.57 19.55
C LEU A 61 10.39 10.10 19.61
N PRO A 62 11.58 10.71 19.45
CA PRO A 62 11.79 12.13 19.74
C PRO A 62 11.01 13.07 18.82
N ALA A 63 10.73 12.71 17.56
CA ALA A 63 9.91 13.54 16.68
C ALA A 63 8.39 13.42 16.96
N PHE A 64 7.99 12.52 17.86
CA PHE A 64 6.60 12.32 18.26
C PHE A 64 6.34 13.07 19.58
N ARG A 65 5.83 14.30 19.47
CA ARG A 65 5.82 15.30 20.56
C ARG A 65 5.22 14.79 21.87
N VAL A 66 4.12 14.05 21.82
CA VAL A 66 3.49 13.49 23.03
C VAL A 66 4.40 12.48 23.75
N ALA A 67 5.22 11.73 23.01
CA ALA A 67 6.20 10.82 23.59
C ALA A 67 7.45 11.57 24.06
N GLU A 68 7.92 12.56 23.29
CA GLU A 68 9.04 13.44 23.67
C GLU A 68 8.76 14.19 24.98
N GLU A 69 7.54 14.72 25.13
CA GLU A 69 7.07 15.43 26.32
C GLU A 69 6.83 14.50 27.53
N GLY A 70 7.07 13.19 27.40
CA GLY A 70 6.86 12.22 28.47
C GLY A 70 5.38 11.98 28.83
N ARG A 71 4.44 12.41 27.97
CA ARG A 71 3.00 12.35 28.26
C ARG A 71 2.36 11.00 27.94
N ILE A 72 3.03 10.10 27.23
CA ILE A 72 2.49 8.75 26.97
C ILE A 72 2.61 7.90 28.24
N ILE A 73 1.45 7.48 28.77
CA ILE A 73 1.36 6.63 29.96
C ILE A 73 1.58 5.16 29.58
N ALA A 74 0.87 4.69 28.55
CA ALA A 74 0.98 3.30 28.09
C ALA A 74 0.43 3.10 26.68
N GLY A 75 1.06 2.19 25.92
CA GLY A 75 0.48 1.61 24.72
C GLY A 75 0.15 0.13 24.90
N ARG A 76 -0.97 -0.33 24.32
CA ARG A 76 -1.36 -1.75 24.33
C ARG A 76 -2.11 -2.15 23.06
N LEU A 77 -2.05 -3.43 22.74
CA LEU A 77 -2.98 -4.04 21.78
C LEU A 77 -4.32 -4.27 22.47
N GLU A 78 -5.40 -4.04 21.73
CA GLU A 78 -6.76 -4.39 22.16
C GLU A 78 -7.42 -5.31 21.11
N PRO A 79 -8.44 -6.08 21.50
CA PRO A 79 -9.28 -6.80 20.55
C PRO A 79 -9.84 -5.84 19.50
N GLN A 80 -9.82 -6.26 18.23
CA GLN A 80 -10.34 -5.46 17.14
C GLN A 80 -11.87 -5.33 17.22
N PRO A 81 -12.47 -4.27 16.63
CA PRO A 81 -13.90 -4.01 16.70
C PRO A 81 -14.75 -4.78 15.67
N ASP A 82 -14.15 -5.27 14.58
CA ASP A 82 -14.86 -5.85 13.44
C ASP A 82 -14.53 -7.32 13.29
N ASP A 83 -15.45 -8.21 13.68
CA ASP A 83 -15.25 -9.66 13.61
C ASP A 83 -15.30 -10.23 12.18
N ASN A 84 -15.69 -9.42 11.17
CA ASN A 84 -15.73 -9.87 9.78
C ASN A 84 -14.40 -9.65 9.04
N VAL A 85 -13.44 -8.96 9.66
CA VAL A 85 -12.13 -8.70 9.07
C VAL A 85 -11.09 -9.59 9.75
N PRO A 86 -10.21 -10.29 9.00
CA PRO A 86 -9.13 -11.04 9.61
C PRO A 86 -8.24 -10.17 10.51
N ARG A 87 -7.84 -10.67 11.68
CA ARG A 87 -6.86 -9.97 12.53
C ARG A 87 -5.49 -9.99 11.87
N PHE A 88 -4.79 -8.87 11.93
CA PHE A 88 -3.38 -8.82 11.57
C PHE A 88 -2.57 -9.74 12.49
N ALA A 89 -1.80 -10.67 11.92
CA ALA A 89 -1.03 -11.69 12.63
C ALA A 89 0.25 -11.09 13.26
N TYR A 90 0.07 -10.12 14.16
CA TYR A 90 1.14 -9.32 14.75
C TYR A 90 2.22 -10.19 15.42
N GLU A 91 1.81 -11.18 16.20
CA GLU A 91 2.69 -12.02 17.00
C GLU A 91 3.56 -12.91 16.09
N ASP A 92 2.98 -13.48 15.03
CA ASP A 92 3.71 -14.28 14.04
C ASP A 92 4.70 -13.41 13.26
N HIS A 93 4.30 -12.21 12.87
CA HIS A 93 5.17 -11.27 12.17
C HIS A 93 6.31 -10.74 13.05
N LEU A 94 6.04 -10.52 14.35
CA LEU A 94 7.08 -10.16 15.31
C LEU A 94 8.06 -11.32 15.51
N ALA A 95 7.55 -12.54 15.69
CA ALA A 95 8.37 -13.74 15.82
C ALA A 95 9.25 -13.99 14.58
N ALA A 96 8.74 -13.73 13.37
CA ALA A 96 9.52 -13.79 12.15
C ALA A 96 10.71 -12.80 12.16
N LEU A 97 10.52 -11.59 12.68
CA LEU A 97 11.56 -10.55 12.72
C LEU A 97 12.60 -10.79 13.82
N SER A 98 12.19 -11.23 15.02
CA SER A 98 13.06 -11.32 16.20
C SER A 98 13.45 -12.74 16.62
N GLY A 99 12.91 -13.77 15.97
CA GLY A 99 13.15 -15.17 16.32
C GLY A 99 14.52 -15.72 15.87
N PRO A 100 14.90 -16.94 16.30
CA PRO A 100 16.19 -17.57 15.96
C PRO A 100 16.44 -17.70 14.44
N GLY A 101 15.36 -17.86 13.66
CA GLY A 101 15.37 -17.93 12.21
C GLY A 101 15.05 -16.61 11.51
N ARG A 102 15.42 -15.44 12.10
CA ARG A 102 15.02 -14.09 11.64
C ARG A 102 14.89 -13.97 10.12
N HIS A 103 13.70 -13.63 9.64
CA HIS A 103 13.41 -13.38 8.24
C HIS A 103 12.34 -12.31 8.10
N TRP A 104 12.27 -11.67 6.93
CA TRP A 104 11.20 -10.72 6.67
C TRP A 104 9.85 -11.46 6.62
N PRO A 105 8.79 -10.93 7.26
CA PRO A 105 7.45 -11.53 7.19
C PRO A 105 6.91 -11.47 5.76
N GLN A 106 6.07 -12.43 5.41
CA GLN A 106 5.44 -12.47 4.09
C GLN A 106 4.44 -11.32 3.92
N SER A 107 4.29 -10.83 2.68
CA SER A 107 3.30 -9.79 2.38
C SER A 107 1.88 -10.34 2.52
N THR A 108 1.01 -9.54 3.13
CA THR A 108 -0.42 -9.81 3.25
C THR A 108 -1.09 -9.82 1.86
N ARG A 109 -1.97 -10.80 1.64
CA ARG A 109 -2.73 -10.99 0.39
C ARG A 109 -4.22 -10.66 0.53
N GLN A 110 -4.66 -10.37 1.75
CA GLN A 110 -6.02 -10.06 2.12
C GLN A 110 -6.04 -8.83 3.03
N ILE A 111 -7.22 -8.24 3.22
CA ILE A 111 -7.42 -7.19 4.21
C ILE A 111 -7.21 -7.74 5.61
N SER A 112 -6.60 -6.96 6.50
CA SER A 112 -6.52 -7.30 7.92
C SER A 112 -6.54 -6.06 8.80
N GLN A 113 -6.89 -6.24 10.08
CA GLN A 113 -6.98 -5.13 11.04
C GLN A 113 -6.19 -5.40 12.32
N LEU A 114 -5.62 -4.34 12.90
CA LEU A 114 -5.01 -4.32 14.23
C LEU A 114 -5.53 -3.12 15.02
N ARG A 115 -5.89 -3.32 16.29
CA ARG A 115 -6.25 -2.21 17.20
C ARG A 115 -5.17 -1.98 18.24
N LEU A 116 -4.73 -0.73 18.33
CA LEU A 116 -3.86 -0.22 19.39
C LEU A 116 -4.63 0.77 20.25
N ARG A 117 -4.31 0.83 21.53
CA ARG A 117 -4.73 1.90 22.43
C ARG A 117 -3.52 2.59 23.02
N LEU A 118 -3.57 3.92 23.01
CA LEU A 118 -2.60 4.79 23.67
C LEU A 118 -3.32 5.55 24.79
N ASP A 119 -2.82 5.41 26.00
CA ASP A 119 -3.19 6.25 27.14
C ASP A 119 -2.12 7.32 27.34
N PHE A 120 -2.54 8.57 27.52
CA PHE A 120 -1.65 9.72 27.57
C PHE A 120 -2.23 10.85 28.41
N GLU A 121 -1.38 11.75 28.87
CA GLU A 121 -1.78 12.99 29.54
C GLU A 121 -2.03 14.09 28.51
N ARG A 122 -3.14 14.82 28.64
CA ARG A 122 -3.39 16.02 27.83
C ARG A 122 -2.51 17.17 28.30
N ARG A 123 -2.14 18.08 27.39
CA ARG A 123 -1.44 19.32 27.75
C ARG A 123 -2.30 20.15 28.73
N GLU A 124 -1.64 20.92 29.58
CA GLU A 124 -2.30 21.81 30.53
C GLU A 124 -3.19 22.83 29.79
N GLY A 125 -4.48 22.89 30.18
CA GLY A 125 -5.55 23.61 29.49
C GLY A 125 -6.93 23.26 30.09
N LEU A 126 -8.03 23.55 29.38
CA LEU A 126 -9.42 23.55 29.91
C LEU A 126 -9.91 22.25 30.57
N MET A 127 -9.25 21.10 30.39
CA MET A 127 -9.45 19.90 31.22
C MET A 127 -8.14 19.09 31.32
N PRO A 128 -7.30 19.32 32.34
CA PRO A 128 -6.16 18.46 32.65
C PRO A 128 -6.63 17.06 33.02
N GLY A 129 -5.90 16.02 32.60
CA GLY A 129 -6.20 14.64 32.99
C GLY A 129 -5.77 13.60 31.97
N GLY A 130 -5.81 12.34 32.40
CA GLY A 130 -5.58 11.19 31.54
C GLY A 130 -6.63 11.08 30.44
N SER A 131 -6.18 10.75 29.23
CA SER A 131 -7.00 10.52 28.05
C SER A 131 -6.55 9.25 27.36
N SER A 132 -7.40 8.70 26.51
CA SER A 132 -7.07 7.54 25.70
C SER A 132 -7.57 7.71 24.28
N MET A 133 -6.83 7.17 23.33
CA MET A 133 -7.27 7.02 21.95
C MET A 133 -7.01 5.60 21.45
N THR A 134 -7.87 5.16 20.54
CA THR A 134 -7.66 3.92 19.80
C THR A 134 -7.18 4.24 18.39
N ILE A 135 -6.27 3.42 17.87
CA ILE A 135 -5.77 3.47 16.50
C ILE A 135 -6.11 2.13 15.87
N ASP A 136 -7.09 2.14 14.96
CA ASP A 136 -7.45 1.00 14.13
C ASP A 136 -6.64 1.04 12.84
N ILE A 137 -5.64 0.17 12.74
CA ILE A 137 -4.80 0.03 11.56
C ILE A 137 -5.44 -0.98 10.62
N VAL A 138 -5.78 -0.56 9.40
CA VAL A 138 -6.38 -1.41 8.36
C VAL A 138 -5.35 -1.62 7.25
N ASP A 139 -4.82 -2.84 7.13
CA ASP A 139 -3.90 -3.25 6.06
C ASP A 139 -4.69 -3.78 4.86
N TYR A 140 -4.48 -3.23 3.67
CA TYR A 140 -5.13 -3.71 2.46
C TYR A 140 -4.26 -3.54 1.20
N PRO A 141 -4.44 -4.41 0.17
CA PRO A 141 -3.73 -4.28 -1.10
C PRO A 141 -4.10 -2.98 -1.83
N GLY A 142 -3.10 -2.24 -2.34
CA GLY A 142 -3.35 -0.98 -3.05
C GLY A 142 -4.10 -1.17 -4.37
N GLU A 143 -3.93 -2.34 -4.98
CA GLU A 143 -4.63 -2.75 -6.20
C GLU A 143 -6.14 -2.74 -6.05
N TRP A 144 -6.66 -2.88 -4.83
CA TRP A 144 -8.10 -2.86 -4.57
C TRP A 144 -8.71 -1.45 -4.69
N LEU A 145 -7.90 -0.40 -4.62
CA LEU A 145 -8.36 0.97 -4.84
C LEU A 145 -8.63 1.25 -6.32
N LEU A 146 -8.02 0.48 -7.22
CA LEU A 146 -8.18 0.60 -8.68
C LEU A 146 -9.58 0.25 -9.15
N ASP A 147 -10.34 -0.48 -8.33
CA ASP A 147 -11.71 -0.91 -8.67
C ASP A 147 -12.75 0.16 -8.36
N LEU A 148 -12.41 1.19 -7.57
CA LEU A 148 -13.38 2.23 -7.20
C LEU A 148 -14.03 2.93 -8.41
N PRO A 149 -13.30 3.26 -9.50
CA PRO A 149 -13.92 3.80 -10.70
C PRO A 149 -14.95 2.88 -11.37
N LEU A 150 -14.87 1.56 -11.18
CA LEU A 150 -15.86 0.62 -11.75
C LEU A 150 -17.27 0.84 -11.17
N LEU A 151 -17.38 1.36 -9.95
CA LEU A 151 -18.67 1.69 -9.35
C LEU A 151 -19.47 2.71 -10.18
N GLN A 152 -18.78 3.52 -10.98
CA GLN A 152 -19.37 4.56 -11.83
C GLN A 152 -19.50 4.16 -13.30
N LYS A 153 -19.10 2.94 -13.67
CA LYS A 153 -19.11 2.46 -15.05
C LYS A 153 -20.08 1.30 -15.21
N SER A 154 -20.90 1.37 -16.25
CA SER A 154 -21.63 0.22 -16.76
C SER A 154 -20.67 -0.81 -17.35
N TYR A 155 -21.14 -2.05 -17.52
CA TYR A 155 -20.38 -3.11 -18.16
C TYR A 155 -20.00 -2.75 -19.62
N LEU A 156 -20.90 -2.10 -20.36
CA LEU A 156 -20.66 -1.63 -21.73
C LEU A 156 -19.53 -0.60 -21.79
N GLU A 157 -19.60 0.43 -20.96
CA GLU A 157 -18.56 1.48 -20.89
C GLU A 157 -17.21 0.89 -20.51
N TRP A 158 -17.16 0.09 -19.45
CA TRP A 158 -15.93 -0.55 -19.02
C TRP A 158 -15.35 -1.49 -20.09
N SER A 159 -16.21 -2.25 -20.79
CA SER A 159 -15.77 -3.15 -21.85
C SER A 159 -15.15 -2.38 -23.01
N ARG A 160 -15.86 -1.36 -23.51
CA ARG A 160 -15.37 -0.49 -24.59
C ARG A 160 -14.02 0.14 -24.23
N GLU A 161 -13.93 0.80 -23.09
CA GLU A 161 -12.71 1.45 -22.65
C GLU A 161 -11.56 0.45 -22.49
N THR A 162 -11.83 -0.76 -22.00
CA THR A 162 -10.80 -1.81 -21.84
C THR A 162 -10.30 -2.32 -23.20
N PHE A 163 -11.19 -2.45 -24.20
CA PHE A 163 -10.80 -2.75 -25.57
C PHE A 163 -10.03 -1.60 -26.24
N GLU A 164 -10.46 -0.35 -26.07
CA GLU A 164 -9.72 0.81 -26.59
C GLU A 164 -8.32 0.88 -25.96
N ALA A 165 -8.24 0.75 -24.65
CA ALA A 165 -6.99 0.81 -23.90
C ALA A 165 -6.03 -0.33 -24.26
N SER A 166 -6.55 -1.53 -24.55
CA SER A 166 -5.72 -2.69 -24.92
C SER A 166 -5.26 -2.68 -26.39
N ALA A 167 -5.85 -1.83 -27.24
CA ALA A 167 -5.42 -1.66 -28.63
C ALA A 167 -4.20 -0.73 -28.78
N GLY A 168 -3.84 0.02 -27.74
CA GLY A 168 -2.68 0.90 -27.76
C GLY A 168 -1.37 0.14 -28.02
N ALA A 169 -0.41 0.78 -28.69
CA ALA A 169 0.83 0.15 -29.16
C ALA A 169 1.60 -0.62 -28.07
N ALA A 170 1.61 -0.11 -26.84
CA ALA A 170 2.28 -0.74 -25.71
C ALA A 170 1.53 -1.95 -25.12
N ARG A 171 0.23 -2.13 -25.43
CA ARG A 171 -0.64 -3.18 -24.86
C ARG A 171 -1.06 -4.23 -25.87
N ALA A 172 -1.03 -3.90 -27.16
CA ALA A 172 -1.57 -4.74 -28.22
C ALA A 172 -0.97 -6.17 -28.22
N SER A 173 0.35 -6.30 -28.02
CA SER A 173 1.03 -7.60 -27.95
C SER A 173 0.59 -8.42 -26.74
N LEU A 174 0.51 -7.79 -25.56
CA LEU A 174 0.08 -8.43 -24.32
C LEU A 174 -1.38 -8.88 -24.33
N ALA A 175 -2.23 -8.07 -24.97
CA ALA A 175 -3.66 -8.33 -25.04
C ALA A 175 -4.04 -9.29 -26.17
N ALA A 176 -3.11 -9.67 -27.05
CA ALA A 176 -3.40 -10.38 -28.29
C ALA A 176 -4.17 -11.71 -28.06
N ASP A 177 -3.72 -12.53 -27.11
CA ASP A 177 -4.37 -13.81 -26.80
C ASP A 177 -5.80 -13.63 -26.27
N TRP A 178 -5.98 -12.70 -25.33
CA TRP A 178 -7.31 -12.39 -24.78
C TRP A 178 -8.23 -11.79 -25.84
N ARG A 179 -7.78 -10.77 -26.58
CA ARG A 179 -8.58 -10.11 -27.63
C ARG A 179 -8.93 -11.08 -28.76
N GLY A 180 -8.00 -11.93 -29.16
CA GLY A 180 -8.22 -12.96 -30.18
C GLY A 180 -9.31 -13.93 -29.75
N PHE A 181 -9.24 -14.44 -28.51
CA PHE A 181 -10.29 -15.30 -27.97
C PHE A 181 -11.63 -14.57 -27.84
N ALA A 182 -11.64 -13.34 -27.31
CA ALA A 182 -12.85 -12.55 -27.15
C ALA A 182 -13.55 -12.26 -28.48
N ALA A 183 -12.80 -12.10 -29.57
CA ALA A 183 -13.34 -11.92 -30.92
C ALA A 183 -14.03 -13.18 -31.49
N THR A 184 -13.74 -14.37 -30.94
CA THR A 184 -14.43 -15.61 -31.33
C THR A 184 -15.74 -15.84 -30.56
N LEU A 185 -16.00 -15.05 -29.51
CA LEU A 185 -17.21 -15.16 -28.72
C LEU A 185 -18.33 -14.39 -29.40
N GLU A 186 -19.51 -15.02 -29.51
CA GLU A 186 -20.73 -14.36 -29.97
C GLU A 186 -21.49 -13.80 -28.76
N PRO A 187 -21.56 -12.47 -28.56
CA PRO A 187 -22.12 -11.93 -27.33
C PRO A 187 -23.62 -12.21 -27.14
N GLY A 188 -24.37 -12.42 -28.23
CA GLY A 188 -25.78 -12.79 -28.23
C GLY A 188 -26.05 -14.30 -28.08
N ALA A 189 -25.02 -15.15 -28.11
CA ALA A 189 -25.19 -16.59 -27.90
C ALA A 189 -25.66 -16.90 -26.46
N PRO A 190 -26.30 -18.05 -26.21
CA PRO A 190 -26.73 -18.45 -24.85
C PRO A 190 -25.60 -18.44 -23.81
N GLU A 191 -25.94 -18.31 -22.52
CA GLU A 191 -24.98 -18.39 -21.40
C GLU A 191 -24.07 -19.65 -21.51
N ASP A 192 -22.75 -19.46 -21.44
CA ASP A 192 -21.76 -20.55 -21.46
C ASP A 192 -20.70 -20.34 -20.37
N GLU A 193 -20.74 -21.18 -19.34
CA GLU A 193 -19.78 -21.17 -18.23
C GLU A 193 -18.34 -21.43 -18.66
N GLY A 194 -18.14 -22.36 -19.59
CA GLY A 194 -16.81 -22.71 -20.08
C GLY A 194 -16.19 -21.56 -20.87
N ALA A 195 -16.99 -20.90 -21.72
CA ALA A 195 -16.55 -19.70 -22.43
C ALA A 195 -16.23 -18.56 -21.47
N ALA A 196 -17.09 -18.31 -20.48
CA ALA A 196 -16.88 -17.23 -19.52
C ALA A 196 -15.62 -17.41 -18.67
N ARG A 197 -15.39 -18.65 -18.19
CA ARG A 197 -14.18 -18.98 -17.43
C ARG A 197 -12.91 -18.79 -18.27
N ARG A 198 -12.88 -19.32 -19.51
CA ARG A 198 -11.72 -19.16 -20.40
C ARG A 198 -11.45 -17.69 -20.74
N ALA A 199 -12.51 -16.90 -20.95
CA ALA A 199 -12.39 -15.47 -21.20
C ALA A 199 -11.76 -14.75 -20.00
N ALA A 200 -12.25 -15.05 -18.79
CA ALA A 200 -11.73 -14.48 -17.54
C ALA A 200 -10.28 -14.89 -17.26
N GLU A 201 -9.92 -16.15 -17.52
CA GLU A 201 -8.54 -16.65 -17.37
C GLU A 201 -7.57 -15.91 -18.31
N LYS A 202 -7.93 -15.76 -19.59
CA LYS A 202 -7.12 -15.01 -20.57
C LYS A 202 -7.04 -13.53 -20.25
N PHE A 203 -8.16 -12.93 -19.84
CA PHE A 203 -8.18 -11.53 -19.42
C PHE A 203 -7.31 -11.31 -18.18
N THR A 204 -7.38 -12.20 -17.19
CA THR A 204 -6.51 -12.19 -16.01
C THR A 204 -5.04 -12.33 -16.41
N ALA A 205 -4.72 -13.21 -17.36
CA ALA A 205 -3.38 -13.36 -17.88
C ALA A 205 -2.89 -12.06 -18.54
N TYR A 206 -3.73 -11.37 -19.32
CA TYR A 206 -3.43 -10.05 -19.87
C TYR A 206 -3.19 -9.00 -18.76
N LEU A 207 -4.02 -8.95 -17.73
CA LEU A 207 -3.83 -8.03 -16.60
C LEU A 207 -2.51 -8.31 -15.87
N ARG A 208 -2.16 -9.59 -15.67
CA ARG A 208 -0.88 -10.00 -15.07
C ARG A 208 0.29 -9.64 -15.97
N ALA A 209 0.18 -9.84 -17.27
CA ALA A 209 1.22 -9.51 -18.24
C ALA A 209 1.42 -7.99 -18.37
N SER A 210 0.35 -7.21 -18.23
CA SER A 210 0.39 -5.74 -18.18
C SER A 210 1.08 -5.21 -16.92
N ARG A 211 1.19 -6.06 -15.88
CA ARG A 211 1.92 -5.78 -14.64
C ARG A 211 3.39 -6.23 -14.69
N THR A 212 3.74 -7.18 -15.55
CA THR A 212 5.12 -7.69 -15.62
C THR A 212 6.08 -6.70 -16.32
N ASP A 213 7.35 -6.79 -15.93
CA ASP A 213 8.43 -5.79 -16.06
C ASP A 213 8.70 -5.21 -17.46
N SER A 214 8.16 -5.77 -18.55
CA SER A 214 8.52 -5.36 -19.92
C SER A 214 7.71 -4.21 -20.50
N TYR A 215 6.50 -3.93 -19.99
CA TYR A 215 5.60 -2.98 -20.65
C TYR A 215 5.13 -1.85 -19.78
N ALA A 216 5.24 -2.01 -18.47
CA ALA A 216 5.15 -0.91 -17.55
C ALA A 216 3.87 -0.08 -17.85
N LEU A 217 2.69 -0.65 -17.62
CA LEU A 217 1.43 0.00 -17.96
C LEU A 217 0.61 0.28 -16.70
N SER A 218 -0.13 1.39 -16.68
CA SER A 218 -1.09 1.68 -15.61
C SER A 218 -1.99 0.46 -15.37
N THR A 219 -2.16 0.08 -14.11
CA THR A 219 -2.83 -1.17 -13.75
C THR A 219 -4.32 -1.01 -14.04
N LEU A 220 -4.84 -1.79 -14.97
CA LEU A 220 -6.26 -1.73 -15.34
C LEU A 220 -7.09 -2.50 -14.30
N PRO A 221 -8.28 -1.99 -13.94
CA PRO A 221 -9.23 -2.77 -13.18
C PRO A 221 -9.72 -3.99 -14.01
N PRO A 222 -10.09 -5.11 -13.36
CA PRO A 222 -10.32 -5.23 -11.92
C PRO A 222 -9.10 -5.70 -11.11
N GLY A 223 -8.73 -5.01 -10.04
CA GLY A 223 -7.59 -5.28 -9.16
C GLY A 223 -7.69 -6.62 -8.42
N ARG A 224 -8.90 -7.10 -8.07
CA ARG A 224 -9.07 -8.43 -7.46
C ARG A 224 -8.76 -9.60 -8.41
N PHE A 225 -8.67 -9.38 -9.72
CA PHE A 225 -8.18 -10.43 -10.63
C PHE A 225 -6.69 -10.72 -10.41
N LEU A 226 -5.94 -9.70 -9.97
CA LEU A 226 -4.53 -9.80 -9.63
C LEU A 226 -4.30 -10.22 -8.18
N MET A 227 -5.16 -9.76 -7.27
CA MET A 227 -5.09 -10.02 -5.84
C MET A 227 -6.46 -10.50 -5.33
N PRO A 228 -6.83 -11.78 -5.57
CA PRO A 228 -8.17 -12.28 -5.31
C PRO A 228 -8.51 -12.41 -3.83
N GLY A 229 -7.51 -12.59 -2.95
CA GLY A 229 -7.74 -12.85 -1.52
C GLY A 229 -8.68 -14.05 -1.34
N ASP A 230 -9.73 -13.88 -0.54
CA ASP A 230 -10.73 -14.92 -0.27
C ASP A 230 -11.64 -15.26 -1.46
N LEU A 231 -11.56 -14.51 -2.56
CA LEU A 231 -12.36 -14.73 -3.77
C LEU A 231 -11.66 -15.63 -4.80
N GLU A 232 -10.51 -16.21 -4.45
CA GLU A 232 -9.80 -17.12 -5.35
C GLU A 232 -10.69 -18.31 -5.73
N GLY A 233 -10.89 -18.54 -7.03
CA GLY A 233 -11.78 -19.58 -7.54
C GLY A 233 -13.28 -19.25 -7.49
N SER A 234 -13.67 -18.06 -7.02
CA SER A 234 -15.07 -17.63 -6.97
C SER A 234 -15.64 -17.30 -8.37
N PRO A 235 -16.91 -17.64 -8.66
CA PRO A 235 -17.63 -17.15 -9.85
C PRO A 235 -17.72 -15.62 -9.94
N ALA A 236 -17.49 -14.90 -8.84
CA ALA A 236 -17.40 -13.44 -8.87
C ALA A 236 -16.21 -12.90 -9.68
N LEU A 237 -15.21 -13.75 -9.98
CA LEU A 237 -14.03 -13.41 -10.78
C LEU A 237 -14.01 -14.12 -12.15
N THR A 238 -15.15 -14.61 -12.63
CA THR A 238 -15.27 -15.33 -13.91
C THR A 238 -16.00 -14.51 -14.97
N PHE A 239 -15.64 -13.23 -15.10
CA PHE A 239 -16.10 -12.35 -16.17
C PHE A 239 -14.93 -11.71 -16.92
N ALA A 240 -15.19 -11.26 -18.15
CA ALA A 240 -14.25 -10.53 -18.97
C ALA A 240 -14.99 -9.46 -19.80
N PRO A 241 -14.28 -8.44 -20.29
CA PRO A 241 -14.89 -7.49 -21.21
C PRO A 241 -15.13 -8.18 -22.56
N LEU A 242 -16.23 -7.83 -23.22
CA LEU A 242 -16.57 -8.30 -24.57
C LEU A 242 -16.48 -7.17 -25.61
N PRO A 243 -16.17 -7.45 -26.89
CA PRO A 243 -16.08 -6.45 -27.94
C PRO A 243 -17.48 -6.02 -28.40
N LEU A 244 -18.11 -5.13 -27.62
CA LEU A 244 -19.48 -4.68 -27.83
C LEU A 244 -19.51 -3.29 -28.50
N PRO A 245 -20.41 -3.06 -29.49
CA PRO A 245 -20.73 -1.73 -29.98
C PRO A 245 -21.26 -0.79 -28.88
N GLU A 246 -21.12 0.53 -29.08
CA GLU A 246 -21.47 1.55 -28.08
C GLU A 246 -22.94 1.49 -27.62
N ALA A 247 -23.86 1.22 -28.54
CA ALA A 247 -25.30 1.09 -28.28
C ALA A 247 -25.78 -0.37 -28.35
N TYR A 248 -24.95 -1.32 -27.92
CA TYR A 248 -25.32 -2.74 -27.96
C TYR A 248 -26.47 -3.07 -27.00
N TYR A 249 -27.53 -3.70 -27.53
CA TYR A 249 -28.61 -4.21 -26.71
C TYR A 249 -28.23 -5.59 -26.15
N ILE A 250 -28.11 -5.69 -24.83
CA ILE A 250 -27.79 -6.94 -24.13
C ILE A 250 -29.08 -7.75 -23.96
N GLU A 251 -29.23 -8.80 -24.76
CA GLU A 251 -30.37 -9.71 -24.69
C GLU A 251 -30.33 -10.57 -23.41
N PRO A 252 -31.43 -10.69 -22.64
CA PRO A 252 -31.47 -11.56 -21.46
C PRO A 252 -31.13 -13.03 -21.80
N GLY A 253 -30.31 -13.67 -20.96
CA GLY A 253 -29.89 -15.06 -21.17
C GLY A 253 -28.75 -15.25 -22.18
N SER A 254 -28.24 -14.14 -22.75
CA SER A 254 -27.05 -14.17 -23.58
C SER A 254 -25.75 -14.21 -22.76
N LEU A 255 -24.65 -14.58 -23.42
CA LEU A 255 -23.30 -14.51 -22.85
C LEU A 255 -22.96 -13.09 -22.39
N ALA A 256 -23.36 -12.05 -23.14
CA ALA A 256 -23.19 -10.66 -22.71
C ALA A 256 -23.95 -10.35 -21.42
N ALA A 257 -25.20 -10.82 -21.29
CA ALA A 257 -25.99 -10.64 -20.07
C ALA A 257 -25.37 -11.36 -18.87
N MET A 258 -24.81 -12.56 -19.07
CA MET A 258 -24.08 -13.30 -18.06
C MET A 258 -22.84 -12.54 -17.57
N MET A 259 -22.06 -11.96 -18.49
CA MET A 259 -20.87 -11.17 -18.16
C MET A 259 -21.23 -9.88 -17.42
N GLU A 260 -22.25 -9.16 -17.89
CA GLU A 260 -22.75 -7.95 -17.22
C GLU A 260 -23.25 -8.26 -15.80
N ARG A 261 -24.07 -9.31 -15.64
CA ARG A 261 -24.55 -9.77 -14.33
C ARG A 261 -23.39 -10.05 -13.37
N ARG A 262 -22.32 -10.70 -13.84
CA ARG A 262 -21.13 -11.00 -13.02
C ARG A 262 -20.33 -9.76 -12.69
N TYR A 263 -20.17 -8.84 -13.63
CA TYR A 263 -19.54 -7.53 -13.40
C TYR A 263 -20.31 -6.70 -12.35
N GLU A 264 -21.63 -6.65 -12.43
CA GLU A 264 -22.46 -5.95 -11.44
C GLU A 264 -22.48 -6.66 -10.09
N ALA A 265 -22.44 -8.01 -10.07
CA ALA A 265 -22.25 -8.78 -8.85
C ALA A 265 -20.89 -8.47 -8.20
N TYR A 266 -19.82 -8.39 -9.00
CA TYR A 266 -18.50 -7.99 -8.52
C TYR A 266 -18.51 -6.59 -7.91
N LYS A 267 -19.11 -5.60 -8.58
CA LYS A 267 -19.29 -4.25 -8.01
C LYS A 267 -20.06 -4.29 -6.68
N THR A 268 -21.15 -5.03 -6.63
CA THR A 268 -22.07 -5.07 -5.49
C THR A 268 -21.52 -5.80 -4.28
N TYR A 269 -20.87 -6.95 -4.49
CA TYR A 269 -20.46 -7.86 -3.41
C TYR A 269 -18.97 -7.76 -3.08
N VAL A 270 -18.15 -7.16 -3.94
CA VAL A 270 -16.69 -7.07 -3.74
C VAL A 270 -16.24 -5.63 -3.57
N VAL A 271 -16.53 -4.77 -4.55
CA VAL A 271 -15.99 -3.40 -4.58
C VAL A 271 -16.71 -2.50 -3.58
N LYS A 272 -18.04 -2.49 -3.61
CA LYS A 272 -18.87 -1.64 -2.76
C LYS A 272 -18.70 -1.93 -1.26
N PRO A 273 -18.71 -3.19 -0.78
CA PRO A 273 -18.52 -3.46 0.65
C PRO A 273 -17.14 -3.04 1.13
N PHE A 274 -16.09 -3.27 0.35
CA PHE A 274 -14.75 -2.79 0.69
C PHE A 274 -14.71 -1.27 0.85
N PHE A 275 -15.30 -0.54 -0.09
CA PHE A 275 -15.34 0.92 -0.03
C PHE A 275 -16.13 1.41 1.20
N GLN A 276 -17.34 0.90 1.40
CA GLN A 276 -18.25 1.38 2.45
C GLN A 276 -17.79 0.99 3.86
N ASN A 277 -17.30 -0.24 4.04
CA ASN A 277 -17.00 -0.76 5.36
C ASN A 277 -15.59 -0.39 5.84
N HIS A 278 -14.66 -0.16 4.92
CA HIS A 278 -13.26 0.11 5.26
C HIS A 278 -12.82 1.49 4.76
N PHE A 279 -12.78 1.70 3.45
CA PHE A 279 -12.13 2.88 2.87
C PHE A 279 -12.81 4.21 3.25
N ALA A 280 -14.14 4.29 3.16
CA ALA A 280 -14.90 5.50 3.48
C ALA A 280 -14.81 5.90 4.96
N ARG A 281 -14.37 4.98 5.83
CA ARG A 281 -14.26 5.18 7.28
C ARG A 281 -12.85 5.54 7.73
N LEU A 282 -11.88 5.59 6.81
CA LEU A 282 -10.50 5.97 7.13
C LEU A 282 -10.42 7.46 7.46
N ASP A 283 -9.73 7.78 8.55
CA ASP A 283 -9.44 9.17 8.95
C ASP A 283 -8.04 9.60 8.48
N ARG A 284 -7.13 8.64 8.31
CA ARG A 284 -5.72 8.87 7.91
C ARG A 284 -5.29 7.78 6.94
N GLN A 285 -4.36 8.10 6.06
CA GLN A 285 -3.80 7.14 5.12
C GLN A 285 -2.28 7.22 5.06
N ILE A 286 -1.61 6.08 5.04
CA ILE A 286 -0.22 5.97 4.63
C ILE A 286 -0.09 5.09 3.39
N VAL A 287 0.68 5.55 2.40
CA VAL A 287 1.01 4.83 1.17
C VAL A 287 2.50 4.52 1.20
N LEU A 288 2.85 3.25 1.39
CA LEU A 288 4.23 2.78 1.47
C LEU A 288 4.78 2.49 0.07
N VAL A 289 6.03 2.87 -0.16
CA VAL A 289 6.68 2.84 -1.48
C VAL A 289 8.11 2.34 -1.38
N ASP A 290 8.44 1.27 -2.10
CA ASP A 290 9.83 0.82 -2.25
C ASP A 290 10.49 1.52 -3.45
N ALA A 291 10.88 2.78 -3.26
CA ALA A 291 11.49 3.60 -4.32
C ALA A 291 12.91 3.12 -4.67
N LEU A 292 13.66 2.56 -3.71
CA LEU A 292 15.01 2.06 -3.94
C LEU A 292 15.03 0.85 -4.86
N ALA A 293 14.09 -0.09 -4.69
CA ALA A 293 13.95 -1.20 -5.63
C ALA A 293 13.66 -0.73 -7.05
N ALA A 294 12.80 0.29 -7.21
CA ALA A 294 12.50 0.85 -8.53
C ALA A 294 13.72 1.54 -9.15
N LEU A 295 14.50 2.28 -8.36
CA LEU A 295 15.73 2.93 -8.81
C LEU A 295 16.79 1.91 -9.23
N ASN A 296 16.96 0.82 -8.46
CA ASN A 296 17.85 -0.30 -8.82
C ASN A 296 17.47 -0.98 -10.14
N SER A 297 16.18 -1.06 -10.43
CA SER A 297 15.67 -1.71 -11.65
C SER A 297 15.67 -0.78 -12.87
N GLY A 298 16.10 0.48 -12.72
CA GLY A 298 16.25 1.43 -13.82
C GLY A 298 15.01 2.26 -14.15
N ALA A 299 15.13 3.09 -15.19
CA ALA A 299 14.16 4.15 -15.50
C ALA A 299 12.74 3.64 -15.81
N GLU A 300 12.59 2.44 -16.37
CA GLU A 300 11.28 1.85 -16.64
C GLU A 300 10.52 1.51 -15.36
N ALA A 301 11.19 0.89 -14.39
CA ALA A 301 10.64 0.59 -13.07
C ALA A 301 10.27 1.87 -12.29
N VAL A 302 11.03 2.95 -12.44
CA VAL A 302 10.70 4.27 -11.88
C VAL A 302 9.43 4.84 -12.51
N ARG A 303 9.25 4.72 -13.83
CA ARG A 303 8.01 5.13 -14.52
C ARG A 303 6.83 4.27 -14.10
N ASP A 304 7.05 2.98 -13.83
CA ASP A 304 6.05 2.08 -13.27
C ASP A 304 5.58 2.51 -11.91
N LEU A 305 6.54 2.78 -11.04
CA LEU A 305 6.24 3.28 -9.71
C LEU A 305 5.43 4.58 -9.79
N GLN A 306 5.80 5.49 -10.68
CA GLN A 306 5.06 6.74 -10.91
C GLN A 306 3.60 6.49 -11.32
N ARG A 307 3.36 5.56 -12.25
CA ARG A 307 2.01 5.21 -12.71
C ARG A 307 1.19 4.53 -11.61
N GLY A 308 1.75 3.54 -10.92
CA GLY A 308 1.08 2.87 -9.81
C GLY A 308 0.70 3.83 -8.69
N LEU A 309 1.57 4.80 -8.36
CA LEU A 309 1.26 5.86 -7.41
C LEU A 309 0.12 6.76 -7.89
N ASN A 310 0.13 7.16 -9.16
CA ASN A 310 -0.96 7.96 -9.72
C ASN A 310 -2.29 7.21 -9.72
N ASP A 311 -2.29 5.90 -10.01
CA ASP A 311 -3.50 5.09 -10.04
C ASP A 311 -4.09 4.91 -8.63
N VAL A 312 -3.25 4.58 -7.65
CA VAL A 312 -3.64 4.49 -6.23
C VAL A 312 -4.14 5.84 -5.72
N LEU A 313 -3.43 6.92 -6.02
CA LEU A 313 -3.79 8.24 -5.53
C LEU A 313 -5.03 8.83 -6.24
N ALA A 314 -5.27 8.43 -7.49
CA ALA A 314 -6.49 8.80 -8.22
C ALA A 314 -7.74 8.14 -7.62
N ALA A 315 -7.61 7.00 -6.94
CA ALA A 315 -8.74 6.35 -6.29
C ALA A 315 -9.33 7.18 -5.13
N PHE A 316 -8.52 8.00 -4.45
CA PHE A 316 -9.02 8.94 -3.43
C PHE A 316 -9.97 10.01 -3.99
N ARG A 317 -10.02 10.18 -5.33
CA ARG A 317 -10.97 11.05 -6.03
C ARG A 317 -12.42 10.55 -5.96
N SER A 318 -12.62 9.23 -6.00
CA SER A 318 -13.93 8.65 -6.34
C SER A 318 -14.99 8.85 -5.26
N GLY A 319 -14.61 9.38 -4.08
CA GLY A 319 -15.54 9.72 -3.02
C GLY A 319 -16.28 11.05 -3.16
N ASN A 320 -16.00 11.88 -4.18
CA ASN A 320 -16.53 13.26 -4.21
C ASN A 320 -17.52 13.57 -5.36
N ASN A 321 -17.57 12.79 -6.44
CA ASN A 321 -18.49 13.05 -7.55
C ASN A 321 -19.71 12.11 -7.54
N ASN A 322 -20.66 12.46 -6.67
CA ASN A 322 -22.11 12.25 -6.74
C ASN A 322 -22.68 10.81 -6.94
N TRP A 323 -23.30 10.22 -5.90
CA TRP A 323 -24.60 9.49 -5.93
C TRP A 323 -24.99 8.86 -4.57
N PHE A 324 -25.75 9.63 -3.78
CA PHE A 324 -26.57 9.22 -2.62
C PHE A 324 -25.90 9.08 -1.23
N ASN A 325 -26.28 10.03 -0.38
CA ASN A 325 -25.90 10.33 1.00
C ASN A 325 -24.58 11.09 1.24
N THR A 326 -24.75 12.39 1.47
CA THR A 326 -23.90 13.35 2.22
C THR A 326 -23.41 12.84 3.60
N LEU A 327 -23.77 11.62 4.01
CA LEU A 327 -23.33 10.98 5.25
C LEU A 327 -21.99 10.20 5.13
N PHE A 328 -21.47 9.99 3.90
CA PHE A 328 -20.31 9.13 3.65
C PHE A 328 -19.18 9.84 2.88
N ARG A 329 -18.82 11.07 3.29
CA ARG A 329 -17.58 11.71 2.81
C ARG A 329 -16.37 10.91 3.32
N PRO A 330 -15.38 10.55 2.47
CA PRO A 330 -14.11 10.05 2.95
C PRO A 330 -13.52 11.04 3.95
N ARG A 331 -13.19 10.59 5.16
CA ARG A 331 -12.65 11.43 6.25
C ARG A 331 -11.14 11.61 6.19
N ILE A 332 -10.49 11.14 5.12
CA ILE A 332 -9.03 11.20 5.00
C ILE A 332 -8.62 12.65 4.77
N ASP A 333 -8.27 13.32 5.87
CA ASP A 333 -7.76 14.70 5.88
C ASP A 333 -6.22 14.74 5.80
N LYS A 334 -5.52 13.62 6.05
CA LYS A 334 -4.07 13.49 5.97
C LYS A 334 -3.63 12.22 5.26
N ILE A 335 -2.72 12.39 4.29
CA ILE A 335 -2.12 11.32 3.50
C ILE A 335 -0.60 11.41 3.62
N LEU A 336 0.04 10.34 4.12
CA LEU A 336 1.49 10.24 4.16
C LEU A 336 2.00 9.31 3.06
N ILE A 337 2.83 9.82 2.15
CA ILE A 337 3.52 8.99 1.16
C ILE A 337 4.92 8.69 1.68
N ALA A 338 5.22 7.42 1.93
CA ALA A 338 6.42 7.02 2.64
C ALA A 338 7.32 6.11 1.78
N ALA A 339 8.51 6.60 1.42
CA ALA A 339 9.58 5.78 0.88
C ALA A 339 10.14 4.89 1.99
N THR A 340 9.99 3.57 1.86
CA THR A 340 10.47 2.61 2.86
C THR A 340 11.93 2.21 2.61
N LYS A 341 12.53 1.56 3.62
CA LYS A 341 13.91 1.04 3.57
C LYS A 341 14.96 2.15 3.42
N ALA A 342 14.69 3.34 3.99
CA ALA A 342 15.63 4.45 3.98
C ALA A 342 16.99 4.07 4.62
N ASP A 343 17.04 3.06 5.49
CA ASP A 343 18.27 2.53 6.08
C ASP A 343 19.21 1.87 5.06
N HIS A 344 18.73 1.56 3.85
CA HIS A 344 19.60 1.13 2.76
C HIS A 344 20.39 2.29 2.13
N LEU A 345 20.28 3.49 2.70
CA LEU A 345 21.04 4.68 2.35
C LEU A 345 21.75 5.23 3.59
N HIS A 346 22.78 6.03 3.35
CA HIS A 346 23.31 6.93 4.37
C HIS A 346 22.35 8.12 4.56
N HIS A 347 22.27 8.70 5.78
CA HIS A 347 21.28 9.75 6.08
C HIS A 347 21.33 10.97 5.16
N LEU A 348 22.49 11.30 4.61
CA LEU A 348 22.68 12.39 3.64
C LEU A 348 21.83 12.22 2.35
N SER A 349 21.41 11.00 2.04
CA SER A 349 20.58 10.70 0.86
C SER A 349 19.08 10.61 1.18
N HIS A 350 18.65 10.69 2.44
CA HIS A 350 17.22 10.58 2.79
C HIS A 350 16.40 11.72 2.19
N ASP A 351 16.90 12.95 2.24
CA ASP A 351 16.18 14.11 1.71
C ASP A 351 16.14 14.09 0.17
N ARG A 352 17.17 13.52 -0.47
CA ARG A 352 17.18 13.25 -1.92
C ARG A 352 16.12 12.21 -2.30
N LEU A 353 15.98 11.14 -1.50
CA LEU A 353 14.93 10.13 -1.69
C LEU A 353 13.52 10.73 -1.54
N GLU A 354 13.32 11.60 -0.54
CA GLU A 354 12.07 12.35 -0.37
C GLU A 354 11.78 13.24 -1.58
N ALA A 355 12.78 13.97 -2.09
CA ALA A 355 12.64 14.82 -3.27
C ALA A 355 12.25 14.02 -4.53
N ILE A 356 12.88 12.86 -4.75
CA ILE A 356 12.53 11.95 -5.86
C ILE A 356 11.08 11.47 -5.72
N LEU A 357 10.70 10.98 -4.53
CA LEU A 357 9.34 10.50 -4.30
C LEU A 357 8.28 11.60 -4.44
N ARG A 358 8.59 12.81 -3.96
CA ARG A 358 7.72 14.00 -4.12
C ARG A 358 7.56 14.37 -5.59
N GLN A 359 8.63 14.29 -6.38
CA GLN A 359 8.53 14.50 -7.83
C GLN A 359 7.69 13.43 -8.52
N LEU A 360 7.85 12.15 -8.16
CA LEU A 360 7.05 11.05 -8.70
C LEU A 360 5.56 11.25 -8.44
N SER A 361 5.21 11.75 -7.26
CA SER A 361 3.84 11.91 -6.80
C SER A 361 3.27 13.32 -6.97
N ALA A 362 4.02 14.29 -7.52
CA ALA A 362 3.67 15.71 -7.53
C ALA A 362 2.26 16.01 -8.08
N ARG A 363 1.89 15.42 -9.22
CA ARG A 363 0.54 15.61 -9.82
C ARG A 363 -0.57 15.08 -8.93
N SER A 364 -0.29 14.03 -8.18
CA SER A 364 -1.24 13.35 -7.32
C SER A 364 -1.34 14.03 -5.95
N ILE A 365 -0.22 14.53 -5.43
CA ILE A 365 -0.17 15.41 -4.24
C ILE A 365 -1.03 16.66 -4.48
N ALA A 366 -0.72 17.44 -5.53
CA ALA A 366 -1.45 18.68 -5.82
C ALA A 366 -2.96 18.44 -6.00
N ARG A 367 -3.33 17.26 -6.51
CA ARG A 367 -4.73 16.86 -6.66
C ARG A 367 -5.38 16.55 -5.31
N ALA A 368 -4.72 15.79 -4.44
CA ALA A 368 -5.23 15.45 -3.11
C ALA A 368 -5.37 16.70 -2.23
N GLU A 369 -4.41 17.62 -2.29
CA GLU A 369 -4.45 18.92 -1.61
C GLU A 369 -5.61 19.79 -2.12
N GLY A 370 -5.88 19.75 -3.43
CA GLY A 370 -7.05 20.42 -4.01
C GLY A 370 -8.40 19.95 -3.47
N PHE A 371 -8.46 18.78 -2.82
CA PHE A 371 -9.65 18.25 -2.15
C PHE A 371 -9.64 18.44 -0.63
N GLY A 372 -8.66 19.17 -0.09
CA GLY A 372 -8.56 19.50 1.33
C GLY A 372 -7.82 18.48 2.20
N ALA A 373 -7.15 17.50 1.60
CA ALA A 373 -6.26 16.60 2.33
C ALA A 373 -4.84 17.21 2.44
N GLU A 374 -4.27 17.25 3.63
CA GLU A 374 -2.86 17.55 3.86
C GLU A 374 -2.02 16.34 3.44
N VAL A 375 -0.98 16.57 2.62
CA VAL A 375 -0.13 15.49 2.13
C VAL A 375 1.33 15.76 2.49
N ASP A 376 1.98 14.81 3.17
CA ASP A 376 3.43 14.85 3.38
C ASP A 376 4.13 13.65 2.72
N VAL A 377 5.41 13.83 2.44
CA VAL A 377 6.29 12.83 1.84
C VAL A 377 7.47 12.62 2.77
N ILE A 378 7.77 11.36 3.09
CA ILE A 378 8.84 11.01 4.02
C ILE A 378 9.66 9.81 3.52
N ALA A 379 10.96 9.81 3.80
CA ALA A 379 11.80 8.61 3.72
C ALA A 379 11.92 8.02 5.11
N LEU A 380 11.49 6.77 5.30
CA LEU A 380 11.50 6.10 6.60
C LEU A 380 12.05 4.68 6.50
N ALA A 381 12.48 4.17 7.65
CA ALA A 381 12.74 2.75 7.87
C ALA A 381 12.04 2.34 9.15
N ALA A 382 10.95 1.58 9.03
CA ALA A 382 10.20 1.11 10.19
C ALA A 382 11.03 0.11 11.02
N VAL A 383 11.90 -0.64 10.35
CA VAL A 383 12.91 -1.53 10.96
C VAL A 383 14.22 -1.23 10.26
N ARG A 384 15.20 -0.72 11.01
CA ARG A 384 16.54 -0.40 10.52
C ARG A 384 17.41 -1.65 10.55
N ALA A 385 17.74 -2.19 9.38
CA ALA A 385 18.57 -3.38 9.20
C ALA A 385 20.08 -3.08 9.09
N THR A 386 20.43 -1.80 8.92
CA THR A 386 21.82 -1.35 8.72
C THR A 386 22.23 -0.31 9.76
N ARG A 387 23.53 -0.11 9.93
CA ARG A 387 24.12 1.00 10.69
C ARG A 387 25.05 1.81 9.82
N GLU A 388 25.19 3.10 10.12
CA GLU A 388 26.11 3.96 9.38
C GLU A 388 27.56 3.66 9.77
N ALA A 389 28.45 3.76 8.80
CA ALA A 389 29.89 3.64 8.98
C ALA A 389 30.62 4.54 7.98
N GLN A 390 31.88 4.84 8.28
CA GLN A 390 32.77 5.51 7.34
C GLN A 390 33.90 4.55 6.98
N ILE A 391 34.14 4.37 5.69
CA ILE A 391 35.21 3.53 5.17
C ILE A 391 36.24 4.43 4.51
N LYS A 392 37.52 4.22 4.83
CA LYS A 392 38.61 4.87 4.10
C LYS A 392 38.89 4.10 2.82
N TYR A 393 38.77 4.77 1.68
CA TYR A 393 39.12 4.22 0.37
C TYR A 393 40.16 5.13 -0.28
N GLY A 394 41.42 4.70 -0.26
CA GLY A 394 42.55 5.55 -0.68
C GLY A 394 42.69 6.78 0.22
N ARG A 395 42.52 7.98 -0.35
CA ARG A 395 42.54 9.26 0.39
C ARG A 395 41.14 9.75 0.79
N ASP A 396 40.09 9.12 0.25
CA ASP A 396 38.72 9.54 0.43
C ASP A 396 38.06 8.77 1.58
N THR A 397 37.09 9.42 2.23
CA THR A 397 36.21 8.79 3.22
C THR A 397 34.86 8.61 2.56
N LEU A 398 34.41 7.36 2.46
CA LEU A 398 33.11 7.02 1.89
C LEU A 398 32.11 6.75 3.01
N ASP A 399 30.95 7.39 2.90
CA ASP A 399 29.81 7.16 3.78
C ASP A 399 29.12 5.84 3.40
N ALA A 400 29.30 4.83 4.24
CA ALA A 400 28.84 3.47 4.01
C ALA A 400 27.76 3.06 5.01
N ILE A 401 27.10 1.95 4.69
CA ILE A 401 26.17 1.26 5.58
C ILE A 401 26.69 -0.14 5.86
N VAL A 402 26.50 -0.63 7.08
CA VAL A 402 26.89 -1.98 7.49
C VAL A 402 25.66 -2.76 7.91
N GLY A 403 25.54 -3.97 7.39
CA GLY A 403 24.49 -4.91 7.80
C GLY A 403 24.80 -6.30 7.25
N THR A 404 23.89 -7.26 7.46
CA THR A 404 24.00 -8.62 6.87
C THR A 404 23.19 -8.67 5.57
N PRO A 405 23.80 -8.69 4.37
CA PRO A 405 23.06 -8.83 3.12
C PRO A 405 22.29 -10.17 3.08
N LEU A 406 21.20 -10.25 2.30
CA LEU A 406 20.46 -11.49 2.13
C LEU A 406 21.29 -12.52 1.37
N LYS A 407 21.09 -13.80 1.69
CA LYS A 407 21.72 -14.91 0.96
C LYS A 407 21.39 -14.82 -0.53
N GLY A 408 22.43 -14.86 -1.37
CA GLY A 408 22.30 -14.82 -2.82
C GLY A 408 22.30 -13.42 -3.44
N GLU A 409 22.24 -12.36 -2.63
CA GLU A 409 22.57 -11.01 -3.08
C GLU A 409 24.00 -10.98 -3.63
N ALA A 410 24.26 -10.09 -4.60
CA ALA A 410 25.55 -9.98 -5.22
C ALA A 410 25.93 -8.52 -5.49
N LEU A 411 27.20 -8.19 -5.29
CA LEU A 411 27.80 -6.89 -5.60
C LEU A 411 29.22 -7.12 -6.10
N ASP A 412 29.59 -6.50 -7.22
CA ASP A 412 30.95 -6.57 -7.80
C ASP A 412 31.51 -8.00 -7.95
N GLY A 413 30.66 -8.95 -8.36
CA GLY A 413 31.04 -10.36 -8.51
C GLY A 413 31.12 -11.17 -7.21
N HIS A 414 30.97 -10.53 -6.04
CA HIS A 414 30.88 -11.19 -4.74
C HIS A 414 29.43 -11.56 -4.43
N ARG A 415 29.18 -12.82 -4.05
CA ARG A 415 27.88 -13.30 -3.58
C ARG A 415 27.85 -13.44 -2.07
N PHE A 416 26.80 -12.94 -1.43
CA PHE A 416 26.65 -12.98 0.03
C PHE A 416 25.98 -14.26 0.51
N ASP A 417 26.43 -14.74 1.68
CA ASP A 417 26.00 -15.99 2.33
C ASP A 417 24.70 -15.85 3.15
N GLY A 418 24.34 -14.62 3.52
CA GLY A 418 23.21 -14.34 4.41
C GLY A 418 23.56 -14.38 5.90
N GLU A 419 24.84 -14.40 6.26
CA GLU A 419 25.33 -14.55 7.63
C GLU A 419 26.38 -13.49 7.98
N THR A 420 27.27 -13.18 7.04
CA THR A 420 28.38 -12.25 7.23
C THR A 420 27.94 -10.79 7.11
N GLU A 421 28.37 -9.93 8.04
CA GLU A 421 28.19 -8.48 7.89
C GLU A 421 29.09 -7.94 6.78
N ALA A 422 28.56 -7.03 5.97
CA ALA A 422 29.30 -6.34 4.92
C ALA A 422 29.10 -4.83 5.05
N ALA A 423 30.19 -4.09 4.83
CA ALA A 423 30.16 -2.63 4.70
C ALA A 423 29.99 -2.28 3.22
N ILE A 424 28.89 -1.62 2.89
CA ILE A 424 28.44 -1.37 1.52
C ILE A 424 28.38 0.14 1.31
N PHE A 425 28.97 0.61 0.23
CA PHE A 425 28.74 1.96 -0.27
C PHE A 425 27.54 1.91 -1.22
N PRO A 426 26.36 2.42 -0.84
CA PRO A 426 25.14 2.28 -1.65
C PRO A 426 25.15 3.18 -2.90
N GLY A 427 26.17 4.02 -3.08
CA GLY A 427 26.16 5.11 -4.05
C GLY A 427 25.47 6.36 -3.50
N GLN A 428 25.41 7.41 -4.33
CA GLN A 428 24.68 8.64 -4.00
C GLN A 428 23.47 8.80 -4.91
N LEU A 429 22.32 9.12 -4.32
CA LEU A 429 21.18 9.55 -5.12
C LEU A 429 21.48 10.90 -5.80
N PRO A 430 20.95 11.13 -7.02
CA PRO A 430 21.18 12.38 -7.74
C PRO A 430 20.60 13.58 -6.97
N GLU A 431 21.29 14.72 -7.05
CA GLU A 431 20.81 15.96 -6.42
C GLU A 431 19.57 16.51 -7.12
N ASP A 432 19.50 16.42 -8.45
CA ASP A 432 18.29 16.75 -9.20
C ASP A 432 17.41 15.49 -9.33
N PRO A 433 16.23 15.45 -8.68
CA PRO A 433 15.33 14.31 -8.74
C PRO A 433 14.88 13.98 -10.17
N ARG A 434 14.94 14.94 -11.12
CA ARG A 434 14.62 14.71 -12.54
C ARG A 434 15.61 13.78 -13.22
N GLN A 435 16.83 13.65 -12.72
CA GLN A 435 17.82 12.74 -13.31
C GLN A 435 17.45 11.27 -13.10
N ALA A 436 16.77 10.93 -12.00
CA ALA A 436 16.27 9.58 -11.75
C ALA A 436 15.29 9.08 -12.83
N PHE A 437 14.72 9.99 -13.65
CA PHE A 437 13.76 9.68 -14.70
C PHE A 437 14.37 9.49 -16.09
N ARG A 438 15.56 10.07 -16.33
CA ARG A 438 16.19 10.08 -17.65
C ARG A 438 16.96 8.81 -17.96
N GLY A 439 17.26 8.00 -16.95
CA GLY A 439 18.03 6.76 -17.11
C GLY A 439 19.54 6.99 -17.27
N ASP A 440 19.96 8.24 -17.53
CA ASP A 440 21.35 8.63 -17.80
C ASP A 440 22.33 8.34 -16.64
N THR A 441 21.84 8.12 -15.41
CA THR A 441 22.67 7.88 -14.21
C THR A 441 22.41 6.55 -13.50
N LEU A 442 21.43 5.75 -13.93
CA LEU A 442 20.99 4.54 -13.21
C LEU A 442 20.79 3.31 -14.10
N ALA A 443 20.97 3.44 -15.42
CA ALA A 443 20.87 2.33 -16.36
C ALA A 443 22.22 2.12 -17.07
N ILE A 444 23.19 1.56 -16.34
CA ILE A 444 24.43 1.06 -16.93
C ILE A 444 24.48 -0.46 -16.67
N PRO A 445 24.89 -1.31 -17.64
CA PRO A 445 24.98 -2.77 -17.48
C PRO A 445 25.63 -3.22 -16.16
N GLU A 446 25.31 -4.44 -15.68
CA GLU A 446 25.63 -5.04 -14.35
C GLU A 446 27.03 -4.79 -13.78
N HIS A 447 28.01 -4.41 -14.61
CA HIS A 447 29.41 -4.18 -14.26
C HIS A 447 29.79 -2.69 -14.12
N GLN A 448 28.85 -1.75 -14.31
CA GLN A 448 29.11 -0.31 -14.36
C GLN A 448 28.01 0.56 -13.70
N ALA A 449 26.99 -0.03 -13.08
CA ALA A 449 25.99 0.76 -12.35
C ALA A 449 26.63 1.42 -11.11
N ASP A 450 26.72 2.74 -11.10
CA ASP A 450 27.29 3.53 -9.98
C ASP A 450 26.50 3.38 -8.65
N VAL A 451 25.32 2.77 -8.68
CA VAL A 451 24.38 2.68 -7.54
C VAL A 451 23.66 1.32 -7.56
N ARG A 452 23.88 0.48 -6.53
CA ARG A 452 23.12 -0.76 -6.31
C ARG A 452 22.77 -0.92 -4.84
N PHE A 453 21.48 -0.87 -4.52
CA PHE A 453 20.98 -1.07 -3.16
C PHE A 453 20.78 -2.56 -2.87
N LEU A 454 21.64 -3.14 -2.04
CA LEU A 454 21.48 -4.52 -1.58
C LEU A 454 20.29 -4.66 -0.63
N ARG A 455 19.79 -5.89 -0.49
CA ARG A 455 18.79 -6.23 0.52
C ARG A 455 19.47 -6.84 1.74
N PHE A 456 19.04 -6.44 2.93
CA PHE A 456 19.61 -6.89 4.20
C PHE A 456 18.65 -7.80 4.96
N ARG A 457 19.17 -8.59 5.91
CA ARG A 457 18.37 -9.36 6.87
C ARG A 457 17.78 -8.45 7.95
N PRO A 458 16.62 -8.79 8.55
CA PRO A 458 16.08 -8.05 9.71
C PRO A 458 17.13 -7.95 10.82
N PRO A 459 17.32 -6.82 11.51
CA PRO A 459 18.41 -6.66 12.49
C PRO A 459 18.33 -7.66 13.64
N GLN A 460 19.47 -7.97 14.27
CA GLN A 460 19.45 -8.66 15.56
C GLN A 460 19.09 -7.65 16.66
N THR A 461 17.93 -7.83 17.31
CA THR A 461 17.48 -6.95 18.38
C THR A 461 17.84 -7.55 19.75
N PRO A 462 18.61 -6.86 20.60
CA PRO A 462 18.92 -7.33 21.95
C PRO A 462 17.65 -7.45 22.81
N ASN A 463 17.48 -8.56 23.53
CA ASN A 463 16.57 -8.72 24.67
C ASN A 463 15.17 -8.08 24.53
N GLY A 464 14.50 -8.30 23.40
CA GLY A 464 13.13 -7.80 23.17
C GLY A 464 13.02 -6.28 23.03
N ALA A 465 14.11 -5.54 22.86
CA ALA A 465 14.07 -4.13 22.48
C ALA A 465 13.32 -3.97 21.13
N PRO A 466 12.64 -2.83 20.90
CA PRO A 466 12.13 -2.56 19.57
C PRO A 466 13.32 -2.42 18.61
N PRO A 467 13.17 -2.83 17.34
CA PRO A 467 14.20 -2.55 16.34
C PRO A 467 14.44 -1.03 16.24
N ALA A 468 15.65 -0.64 15.87
CA ALA A 468 15.90 0.77 15.56
C ALA A 468 15.04 1.19 14.35
N GLN A 469 14.71 2.48 14.27
CA GLN A 469 13.86 3.05 13.23
C GLN A 469 14.49 4.33 12.66
N ILE A 470 14.04 4.75 11.47
CA ILE A 470 14.35 6.05 10.88
C ILE A 470 13.02 6.75 10.56
N ARG A 471 12.79 7.92 11.18
CA ARG A 471 11.65 8.83 10.94
C ARG A 471 10.24 8.21 11.12
N LEU A 472 10.10 7.02 11.73
CA LEU A 472 8.81 6.41 12.10
C LEU A 472 8.05 7.29 13.12
N ASP A 473 8.76 7.91 14.03
CA ASP A 473 8.25 8.91 14.97
C ASP A 473 7.69 10.15 14.27
N ARG A 474 8.33 10.65 13.22
CA ARG A 474 7.78 11.74 12.39
C ARG A 474 6.50 11.29 11.66
N ALA A 475 6.44 10.04 11.19
CA ALA A 475 5.22 9.48 10.63
C ALA A 475 4.08 9.41 11.68
N CYS A 476 4.37 8.97 12.91
CA CYS A 476 3.42 8.99 14.03
C CYS A 476 2.89 10.41 14.30
N GLN A 477 3.79 11.39 14.37
CA GLN A 477 3.45 12.79 14.63
C GLN A 477 2.51 13.35 13.55
N PHE A 478 2.82 13.11 12.27
CA PHE A 478 1.98 13.58 11.17
C PHE A 478 0.61 12.91 11.16
N LEU A 479 0.58 11.57 11.28
CA LEU A 479 -0.64 10.78 11.13
C LEU A 479 -1.61 10.97 12.30
N PHE A 480 -1.13 11.08 13.53
CA PHE A 480 -2.03 11.09 14.69
C PHE A 480 -1.59 11.96 15.87
N GLY A 481 -0.51 12.73 15.75
CA GLY A 481 -0.04 13.62 16.82
C GLY A 481 -1.06 14.72 17.18
N ASP A 482 -1.87 15.18 16.23
CA ASP A 482 -2.94 16.15 16.43
C ASP A 482 -4.11 15.61 17.27
N TRP A 483 -4.28 14.28 17.34
CA TRP A 483 -5.32 13.64 18.17
C TRP A 483 -4.92 13.55 19.65
N MET A 484 -3.65 13.81 19.96
CA MET A 484 -3.03 13.76 21.29
C MET A 484 -2.45 15.10 21.74
N SER A 485 -2.75 16.16 20.99
CA SER A 485 -2.31 17.53 21.27
C SER A 485 -3.02 18.14 22.47
#